data_AF-A0A524IWU6-F1
#
_entry.id   AF-A0A524IWU6-F1
#
_cell.length_a   1.000
_cell.length_b   1.000
_cell.length_c   1.000
_cell.angle_alpha   90.00
_cell.angle_beta   90.00
_cell.angle_gamma   90.00
#
_symmetry.space_group_name_H-M   'P 1'
#
loop_
_entity.id
_entity.type
_entity.pdbx_description
1 polymer ?
#
loop_
_entity_poly.entity_id
_entity_poly.type
_entity_poly.pdbx_seq_one_letter_code
_entity_poly.pdbx_strand_id
1 'polypeptide(L)' 'WHNEPLKEGPSAGHVVTIDELEYLKDIYYKAKGWTNEGLIPRAKLIELGMEDVAEVIGV' A
#
# COMPACT_ATOMS: atom_id res chain seq x y z
N TRP A 1 6.46 10.18 -11.38
CA TRP A 1 5.01 10.12 -11.12
C TRP A 1 4.59 11.16 -10.08
N HIS A 2 5.28 11.28 -8.93
CA HIS A 2 5.08 12.43 -8.01
C HIS A 2 5.75 13.72 -8.46
N ASN A 3 7.04 13.67 -8.82
CA ASN A 3 7.84 14.88 -9.05
C ASN A 3 7.99 15.26 -10.52
N GLU A 4 7.65 14.33 -11.41
CA GLU A 4 7.74 14.52 -12.85
C GLU A 4 6.34 14.35 -13.45
N PRO A 5 5.75 15.44 -14.01
CA PRO A 5 4.46 15.37 -14.65
C PRO A 5 4.53 14.65 -15.99
N LEU A 6 3.40 14.09 -16.41
CA LEU A 6 3.26 13.59 -17.77
C LEU A 6 3.48 14.72 -18.77
N LYS A 7 4.30 14.47 -19.80
CA LYS A 7 4.76 15.51 -20.73
C LYS A 7 3.72 15.86 -21.80
N GLU A 8 2.91 14.90 -22.21
CA GLU A 8 1.98 15.03 -23.33
C GLU A 8 0.74 14.15 -23.15
N GLY A 9 -0.24 14.34 -24.05
CA GLY A 9 -1.52 13.64 -24.01
C GLY A 9 -2.56 14.26 -23.06
N PRO A 10 -3.75 13.67 -22.94
CA PRO A 10 -4.87 14.23 -22.17
C PRO A 10 -4.60 14.44 -20.67
N SER A 11 -3.61 13.73 -20.12
CA SER A 11 -3.18 13.85 -18.72
C SER A 11 -1.86 14.61 -18.57
N ALA A 12 -1.40 15.33 -19.59
CA ALA A 12 -0.22 16.18 -19.48
C ALA A 12 -0.31 17.12 -18.27
N GLY A 13 0.81 17.36 -17.59
CA GLY A 13 0.88 18.17 -16.38
C GLY A 13 0.44 17.48 -15.09
N HIS A 14 -0.21 16.31 -15.17
CA HIS A 14 -0.66 15.59 -13.97
C HIS A 14 0.50 14.90 -13.28
N VAL A 15 0.47 14.99 -11.95
CA VAL A 15 1.23 14.19 -10.99
C VAL A 15 0.23 13.62 -9.99
N VAL A 16 0.62 12.56 -9.29
CA VAL A 16 -0.10 12.19 -8.08
C VAL A 16 0.47 12.99 -6.92
N THR A 17 -0.38 13.51 -6.06
CA THR A 17 0.02 14.23 -4.86
C THR A 17 0.37 13.27 -3.72
N ILE A 18 1.11 13.76 -2.72
CA ILE A 18 1.42 12.96 -1.53
C ILE A 18 0.12 12.59 -0.79
N ASP A 19 -0.82 13.51 -0.68
CA ASP A 19 -2.10 13.27 -0.01
C ASP A 19 -2.93 12.20 -0.73
N GLU A 20 -2.96 12.22 -2.07
CA GLU A 20 -3.62 11.16 -2.86
C GLU A 20 -2.93 9.81 -2.67
N LEU A 21 -1.60 9.76 -2.61
CA LEU A 21 -0.89 8.51 -2.33
C LEU A 21 -1.21 8.00 -0.93
N GLU A 22 -1.15 8.85 0.09
CA GLU A 22 -1.42 8.42 1.47
C GLU A 22 -2.87 7.97 1.64
N TYR A 23 -3.82 8.65 1.01
CA TYR A 23 -5.21 8.21 0.95
C TYR A 23 -5.36 6.83 0.28
N LEU A 24 -4.71 6.63 -0.86
CA LEU A 24 -4.77 5.36 -1.59
C LEU A 24 -4.10 4.21 -0.81
N LYS A 25 -3.00 4.49 -0.08
CA LYS A 25 -2.33 3.51 0.80
C LYS A 25 -3.25 3.10 1.94
N ASP A 26 -3.89 4.05 2.62
CA ASP A 26 -4.79 3.77 3.75
C ASP A 26 -5.93 2.83 3.34
N ILE A 27 -6.64 3.17 2.26
CA ILE A 27 -7.74 2.32 1.78
C ILE A 27 -7.26 0.94 1.32
N TYR A 28 -6.06 0.85 0.74
CA TYR A 28 -5.48 -0.41 0.28
C TYR A 28 -5.11 -1.31 1.47
N TYR A 29 -4.39 -0.77 2.46
CA TYR A 29 -4.01 -1.51 3.66
C TYR A 29 -5.24 -1.98 4.43
N LYS A 30 -6.22 -1.11 4.61
CA LYS A 30 -7.50 -1.48 5.23
C LYS A 30 -8.21 -2.61 4.48
N ALA A 31 -8.28 -2.54 3.15
CA ALA A 31 -8.90 -3.58 2.34
C ALA A 31 -8.16 -4.92 2.44
N LYS A 32 -6.84 -4.90 2.62
CA LYS A 32 -6.00 -6.09 2.83
C LYS A 32 -6.01 -6.62 4.26
N GLY A 33 -6.58 -5.88 5.20
CA GLY A 33 -6.48 -6.16 6.64
C GLY A 33 -5.06 -5.98 7.15
N TRP A 34 -4.30 -5.05 6.59
CA TRP A 34 -2.98 -4.66 7.04
C TRP A 34 -3.07 -3.52 8.07
N THR A 35 -1.97 -3.29 8.78
CA THR A 35 -1.80 -2.11 9.63
C THR A 35 -1.64 -0.84 8.77
N ASN A 36 -1.82 0.34 9.36
CA ASN A 36 -1.69 1.61 8.66
C ASN A 36 -0.23 1.89 8.24
N GLU A 37 0.72 1.23 8.89
CA GLU A 37 2.15 1.26 8.56
C GLU A 37 2.50 0.31 7.39
N GLY A 38 1.53 -0.44 6.87
CA GLY A 38 1.71 -1.38 5.76
C GLY A 38 2.25 -2.76 6.17
N LEU A 39 2.20 -3.09 7.46
CA LEU A 39 2.61 -4.40 7.99
C LEU A 39 1.43 -5.37 8.00
N ILE A 40 1.72 -6.65 7.75
CA ILE A 40 0.72 -7.72 7.70
C ILE A 40 0.58 -8.35 9.09
N PRO A 41 -0.62 -8.35 9.69
CA PRO A 41 -0.84 -8.99 10.98
C PRO A 41 -0.53 -10.48 10.94
N ARG A 42 0.03 -11.02 12.03
CA ARG A 42 0.36 -12.46 12.15
C ARG A 42 -0.82 -13.36 11.81
N ALA A 43 -2.02 -13.00 12.28
CA ALA A 43 -3.24 -13.76 12.00
C ALA A 43 -3.55 -13.87 10.50
N LYS A 44 -3.30 -12.80 9.73
CA LYS A 44 -3.52 -12.80 8.28
C LYS A 44 -2.48 -13.66 7.54
N LEU A 45 -1.23 -13.67 8.01
CA LEU A 45 -0.19 -14.54 7.45
C LEU A 45 -0.53 -16.03 7.67
N ILE A 46 -1.04 -16.39 8.84
CA ILE A 46 -1.51 -17.76 9.13
C ILE A 46 -2.71 -18.13 8.27
N GLU A 47 -3.69 -17.23 8.11
CA GLU A 47 -4.84 -17.44 7.21
C GLU A 47 -4.42 -17.74 5.76
N LEU A 48 -3.29 -17.16 5.33
CA LEU A 48 -2.71 -17.37 4.01
C LEU A 48 -1.80 -18.61 3.92
N GLY A 49 -1.63 -19.38 5.00
CA GLY A 49 -0.75 -20.56 5.05
C GLY A 49 0.74 -20.22 5.03
N MET A 50 1.12 -19.08 5.63
CA MET A 50 2.49 -18.57 5.72
C MET A 50 2.97 -18.54 7.18
N GLU A 51 2.79 -19.63 7.92
CA GLU A 51 3.10 -19.73 9.35
C GLU A 51 4.58 -19.46 9.66
N ASP A 52 5.50 -19.91 8.81
CA ASP A 52 6.94 -19.66 8.95
C ASP A 52 7.28 -18.16 8.82
N VAL A 53 6.62 -17.45 7.90
CA VAL A 53 6.75 -16.00 7.74
C VAL A 53 6.09 -15.26 8.92
N ALA A 54 4.97 -15.77 9.41
CA ALA A 54 4.23 -15.20 10.53
C ALA A 54 5.09 -15.14 11.81
N GLU A 55 5.97 -16.13 12.03
CA GLU A 55 6.90 -16.13 13.16
C GLU A 55 8.04 -15.11 13.03
N VAL A 56 8.43 -14.75 11.80
CA VAL A 56 9.60 -13.88 11.57
C VAL A 56 9.21 -12.40 11.51
N ILE A 57 8.09 -12.08 10.85
CA ILE A 57 7.72 -10.68 10.55
C ILE A 57 6.27 -10.31 10.90
N GLY A 58 5.46 -11.27 11.37
CA GLY A 58 4.08 -11.00 11.73
C GLY A 58 4.01 -10.03 12.91
N VAL A 59 3.15 -9.01 12.79
CA VAL A 59 2.84 -8.07 13.87
C VAL A 59 1.53 -8.39 14.59
#